data_AF-A0A2T4CVZ4-F1
#
_entry.id   AF-A0A2T4CVZ4-F1
#
_cell.length_a   1.000
_cell.length_b   1.000
_cell.length_c   1.000
_cell.angle_alpha   90.00
_cell.angle_beta   90.00
_cell.angle_gamma   90.00
#
_symmetry.space_group_name_H-M   'P 1'
#
loop_
_entity.id
_entity.type
_entity.pdbx_description
1 polymer ?
#
loop_
_entity_poly.entity_id
_entity_poly.type
_entity_poly.pdbx_seq_one_letter_code
_entity_poly.pdbx_strand_id
1 'polypeptide(L)'
;GDTLVLENNQRVRLLSINTPEISSRYREAEPGGIEARDWLKKQLSENQVYLQYDTEKRDRYDRLLAYAWTPDGDFINEKLLQKGLAALTLKPPNLQYADQLIAAQRQAIKQQQGIWGDKHYQPRKVSSLTETAYRGWQRWLLTAKSRSQTRDYWILKVNDKASLRIAKQQQDLFPPLESYLNKSLEVRGWMSKRGDQYSLFVQHPSAIRLLD
;
A
#
# COMPACT_ATOMS: atom_id res chain seq x y z
N GLY A 1 1.99 -10.53 10.03
CA GLY A 1 2.05 -9.39 9.12
C GLY A 1 1.47 -8.20 9.84
N ASP A 2 0.38 -7.65 9.33
CA ASP A 2 -0.19 -6.35 9.73
C ASP A 2 -1.56 -6.45 10.43
N THR A 3 -1.89 -7.63 10.95
CA THR A 3 -3.14 -7.88 11.66
C THR A 3 -2.81 -8.46 13.04
N LEU A 4 -3.39 -7.86 14.08
CA LEU A 4 -3.34 -8.34 15.46
C LEU A 4 -4.64 -9.05 15.82
N VAL A 5 -4.56 -9.98 16.78
CA VAL A 5 -5.71 -10.59 17.43
C VAL A 5 -5.58 -10.30 18.93
N LEU A 6 -6.57 -9.62 19.49
CA LEU A 6 -6.62 -9.28 20.90
C LEU A 6 -7.19 -10.46 21.71
N GLU A 7 -7.00 -10.45 23.03
CA GLU A 7 -7.51 -11.50 23.94
C GLU A 7 -9.03 -11.70 23.84
N ASN A 8 -9.77 -10.64 23.54
CA ASN A 8 -11.21 -10.67 23.32
C ASN A 8 -11.62 -11.13 21.91
N ASN A 9 -10.70 -11.75 21.15
CA ASN A 9 -10.85 -12.19 19.76
C ASN A 9 -11.12 -11.09 18.73
N GLN A 10 -11.04 -9.81 19.09
CA GLN A 10 -11.13 -8.74 18.11
C GLN A 10 -9.89 -8.71 17.23
N ARG A 11 -10.12 -8.52 15.92
CA ARG A 11 -9.06 -8.38 14.93
C ARG A 11 -8.79 -6.92 14.67
N VAL A 12 -7.52 -6.53 14.71
CA VAL A 12 -7.07 -5.16 14.44
C VAL A 12 -6.20 -5.19 13.19
N ARG A 13 -6.61 -4.47 12.13
CA ARG A 13 -5.78 -4.24 10.95
C ARG A 13 -5.00 -2.94 11.15
N LEU A 14 -3.68 -3.04 11.11
CA LEU A 14 -2.81 -1.89 11.25
C LEU A 14 -3.04 -0.92 10.09
N LEU A 15 -3.28 0.35 10.42
CA LEU A 15 -3.56 1.39 9.45
C LEU A 15 -2.33 1.70 8.58
N SER A 16 -2.60 2.17 7.36
CA SER A 16 -1.61 2.78 6.46
C SER A 16 -0.49 1.87 5.95
N ILE A 17 -0.47 0.57 6.29
CA ILE A 17 0.59 -0.36 5.88
C ILE A 17 0.02 -1.67 5.32
N ASN A 18 0.80 -2.35 4.47
CA ASN A 18 0.53 -3.70 4.00
C ASN A 18 1.80 -4.54 4.07
N THR A 19 1.78 -5.61 4.87
CA THR A 19 2.89 -6.58 4.92
C THR A 19 2.72 -7.62 3.82
N PRO A 20 3.80 -8.24 3.33
CA PRO A 20 3.70 -9.39 2.45
C PRO A 20 2.81 -10.50 3.04
N GLU A 21 2.05 -11.14 2.16
CA GLU A 21 1.11 -12.20 2.54
C GLU A 21 1.83 -13.43 3.09
N ILE A 22 1.20 -14.06 4.08
CA ILE A 22 1.63 -15.36 4.62
C ILE A 22 0.75 -16.43 3.99
N SER A 23 1.32 -17.60 3.70
CA SER A 23 0.58 -18.70 3.06
C SER A 23 -0.70 -19.03 3.83
N SER A 24 -1.76 -19.26 3.06
CA SER A 24 -3.07 -19.71 3.55
C SER A 24 -3.68 -20.67 2.53
N ARG A 25 -4.83 -21.28 2.87
CA ARG A 25 -5.58 -22.14 1.92
C ARG A 25 -5.91 -21.46 0.59
N TYR A 26 -5.95 -20.14 0.56
CA TYR A 26 -6.39 -19.35 -0.60
C TYR A 26 -5.33 -18.42 -1.18
N ARG A 27 -4.13 -18.34 -0.57
CA ARG A 27 -3.07 -17.42 -0.99
C ARG A 27 -1.70 -18.04 -0.80
N GLU A 28 -0.84 -17.84 -1.78
CA GLU A 28 0.59 -18.17 -1.69
C GLU A 28 1.31 -17.20 -0.74
N ALA A 29 2.41 -17.66 -0.14
CA ALA A 29 3.26 -16.78 0.66
C ALA A 29 4.04 -15.82 -0.24
N GLU A 30 4.20 -14.58 0.20
CA GLU A 30 5.06 -13.58 -0.43
C GLU A 30 6.38 -13.46 0.36
N PRO A 31 7.54 -13.23 -0.31
CA PRO A 31 8.82 -13.04 0.36
C PRO A 31 8.78 -11.93 1.42
N GLY A 32 9.25 -12.22 2.63
CA GLY A 32 9.22 -11.28 3.77
C GLY A 32 7.98 -11.36 4.67
N GLY A 33 6.94 -12.15 4.32
CA GLY A 33 5.72 -12.23 5.12
C GLY A 33 5.92 -12.85 6.51
N ILE A 34 6.73 -13.91 6.58
CA ILE A 34 7.12 -14.55 7.85
C ILE A 34 7.98 -13.61 8.69
N GLU A 35 8.96 -12.94 8.08
CA GLU A 35 9.84 -11.98 8.75
C GLU A 35 9.03 -10.83 9.37
N ALA A 36 8.09 -10.26 8.63
CA ALA A 36 7.21 -9.21 9.13
C ALA A 36 6.35 -9.67 10.32
N ARG A 37 5.84 -10.91 10.29
CA ARG A 37 5.10 -11.50 11.41
C ARG A 37 5.97 -11.68 12.64
N ASP A 38 7.13 -12.28 12.47
CA ASP A 38 7.98 -12.66 13.59
C ASP A 38 8.61 -11.41 14.23
N TRP A 39 8.94 -10.40 13.42
CA TRP A 39 9.34 -9.08 13.92
C TRP A 39 8.23 -8.43 14.76
N LEU A 40 6.98 -8.40 14.26
CA LEU A 40 5.86 -7.81 14.99
C LEU A 40 5.59 -8.57 16.30
N LYS A 41 5.61 -9.90 16.28
CA LYS A 41 5.48 -10.73 17.49
C LYS A 41 6.53 -10.37 18.53
N LYS A 42 7.78 -10.15 18.10
CA LYS A 42 8.88 -9.76 18.99
C LYS A 42 8.65 -8.37 19.63
N GLN A 43 8.01 -7.44 18.93
CA GLN A 43 7.69 -6.12 19.51
C GLN A 43 6.56 -6.17 20.55
N LEU A 44 5.81 -7.27 20.55
CA LEU A 44 4.65 -7.48 21.42
C LEU A 44 4.94 -8.56 22.47
N SER A 45 6.20 -8.72 22.90
CA SER A 45 6.65 -9.82 23.76
C SER A 45 5.99 -9.85 25.14
N GLU A 46 5.44 -8.73 25.60
CA GLU A 46 4.66 -8.63 26.85
C GLU A 46 3.14 -8.71 26.62
N ASN A 47 2.70 -9.04 25.40
CA ASN A 47 1.31 -9.08 24.96
C ASN A 47 0.53 -7.77 25.16
N GLN A 48 1.22 -6.66 25.37
CA GLN A 48 0.63 -5.33 25.49
C GLN A 48 0.85 -4.51 24.22
N VAL A 49 -0.20 -3.78 23.81
CA VAL A 49 -0.18 -2.87 22.67
C VAL A 49 -1.14 -1.72 22.92
N TYR A 50 -0.72 -0.51 22.61
CA TYR A 50 -1.59 0.66 22.60
C TYR A 50 -2.15 0.87 21.20
N LEU A 51 -3.46 1.03 21.09
CA LEU A 51 -4.16 1.22 19.82
C LEU A 51 -4.74 2.63 19.76
N GLN A 52 -4.41 3.37 18.71
CA GLN A 52 -5.02 4.65 18.42
C GLN A 52 -5.83 4.55 17.13
N TYR A 53 -7.10 4.87 17.24
CA TYR A 53 -8.00 4.97 16.11
C TYR A 53 -7.79 6.29 15.35
N ASP A 54 -8.19 6.27 14.09
CA ASP A 54 -8.39 7.47 13.28
C ASP A 54 -9.90 7.60 12.98
N THR A 55 -10.26 8.42 12.00
CA THR A 55 -11.61 8.78 11.60
C THR A 55 -12.50 7.55 11.34
N GLU A 56 -12.07 6.62 10.48
CA GLU A 56 -12.72 5.32 10.31
C GLU A 56 -12.11 4.29 11.27
N LYS A 57 -12.92 3.75 12.18
CA LYS A 57 -12.49 2.78 13.20
C LYS A 57 -12.62 1.32 12.77
N ARG A 58 -13.39 1.04 11.72
CA ARG A 58 -13.68 -0.32 11.25
C ARG A 58 -13.63 -0.41 9.74
N ASP A 59 -13.19 -1.54 9.22
CA ASP A 59 -13.29 -1.84 7.79
C ASP A 59 -14.56 -2.64 7.45
N ARG A 60 -14.75 -2.92 6.16
CA ARG A 60 -15.90 -3.70 5.66
C ARG A 60 -15.97 -5.15 6.15
N TYR A 61 -14.90 -5.64 6.78
CA TYR A 61 -14.81 -6.99 7.35
C TYR A 61 -14.95 -6.97 8.87
N ASP A 62 -15.41 -5.84 9.43
CA ASP A 62 -15.57 -5.60 10.86
C ASP A 62 -14.26 -5.72 11.67
N ARG A 63 -13.10 -5.55 11.03
CA ARG A 63 -11.83 -5.43 11.74
C ARG A 63 -11.69 -4.01 12.27
N LEU A 64 -11.19 -3.87 13.49
CA LEU A 64 -10.74 -2.60 14.02
C LEU A 64 -9.59 -2.04 13.17
N LEU A 65 -9.58 -0.74 12.97
CA LEU A 65 -8.56 -0.01 12.23
C LEU A 65 -7.79 0.87 13.19
N ALA A 66 -6.52 0.58 13.43
CA ALA A 66 -5.73 1.35 14.37
C ALA A 66 -4.26 1.46 13.96
N TYR A 67 -3.64 2.54 14.39
CA TYR A 67 -2.20 2.63 14.58
C TYR A 67 -1.83 1.92 15.89
N ALA A 68 -0.61 1.37 15.98
CA ALA A 68 -0.19 0.60 17.14
C ALA A 68 1.15 1.08 17.70
N TRP A 69 1.25 1.10 19.03
CA TRP A 69 2.46 1.45 19.78
C TRP A 69 2.80 0.39 20.82
N THR A 70 4.08 0.21 21.08
CA THR A 70 4.54 -0.55 22.25
C THR A 70 4.33 0.27 23.54
N PRO A 71 4.36 -0.36 24.72
CA PRO A 71 4.33 0.37 25.99
C PRO A 71 5.44 1.41 26.16
N ASP A 72 6.60 1.17 25.57
CA ASP A 72 7.74 2.10 25.58
C ASP A 72 7.58 3.26 24.58
N GLY A 73 6.47 3.32 23.84
CA GLY A 73 6.16 4.40 22.90
C GLY A 73 6.70 4.21 21.48
N ASP A 74 7.22 3.02 21.13
CA ASP A 74 7.66 2.76 19.75
C ASP A 74 6.46 2.63 18.81
N PHE A 75 6.44 3.45 17.75
CA PHE A 75 5.39 3.43 16.74
C PHE A 75 5.56 2.25 15.76
N ILE A 76 4.79 1.19 15.94
CA ILE A 76 4.94 -0.09 15.24
C ILE A 76 4.79 0.07 13.72
N ASN A 77 3.80 0.84 13.26
CA ASN A 77 3.54 1.02 11.83
C ASN A 77 4.74 1.67 11.12
N GLU A 78 5.36 2.66 11.77
CA GLU A 78 6.56 3.32 11.24
C GLU A 78 7.75 2.37 11.18
N LYS A 79 8.03 1.63 12.26
CA LYS A 79 9.15 0.70 12.33
C LYS A 79 9.05 -0.42 11.27
N LEU A 80 7.83 -0.92 11.00
CA LEU A 80 7.59 -1.88 9.91
C LEU A 80 7.99 -1.30 8.54
N LEU A 81 7.67 -0.03 8.29
CA LEU A 81 8.07 0.65 7.06
C LEU A 81 9.57 0.91 7.00
N GLN A 82 10.19 1.41 8.08
CA GLN A 82 11.64 1.68 8.15
C GLN A 82 12.48 0.44 7.88
N LYS A 83 12.02 -0.73 8.35
CA LYS A 83 12.67 -2.03 8.12
C LYS A 83 12.36 -2.67 6.78
N GLY A 84 11.51 -2.06 5.96
CA GLY A 84 11.07 -2.64 4.70
C GLY A 84 10.26 -3.93 4.87
N LEU A 85 9.58 -4.11 6.00
CA LEU A 85 8.72 -5.26 6.30
C LEU A 85 7.27 -5.04 5.84
N ALA A 86 6.94 -3.82 5.43
CA ALA A 86 5.64 -3.45 4.87
C ALA A 86 5.79 -2.39 3.78
N ALA A 87 4.78 -2.31 2.92
CA ALA A 87 4.55 -1.22 1.99
C ALA A 87 3.52 -0.24 2.56
N LEU A 88 3.67 1.05 2.24
CA LEU A 88 2.71 2.10 2.61
C LEU A 88 1.44 2.00 1.74
N THR A 89 0.29 2.02 2.40
CA THR A 89 -1.04 2.00 1.77
C THR A 89 -1.98 2.96 2.49
N LEU A 90 -1.87 4.24 2.17
CA LEU A 90 -2.73 5.28 2.75
C LEU A 90 -4.15 5.20 2.16
N LYS A 91 -5.16 5.21 3.04
CA LYS A 91 -6.58 5.20 2.68
C LYS A 91 -7.29 6.35 3.41
N PRO A 92 -7.69 7.42 2.70
CA PRO A 92 -8.53 8.47 3.27
C PRO A 92 -9.85 7.90 3.83
N PRO A 93 -10.40 8.48 4.92
CA PRO A 93 -9.91 9.67 5.63
C PRO A 93 -8.78 9.41 6.65
N ASN A 94 -8.33 8.17 6.83
CA ASN A 94 -7.33 7.83 7.86
C ASN A 94 -5.92 8.19 7.40
N LEU A 95 -5.50 9.42 7.70
CA LEU A 95 -4.26 10.03 7.23
C LEU A 95 -3.45 10.69 8.35
N GLN A 96 -3.80 10.48 9.63
CA GLN A 96 -3.20 11.21 10.76
C GLN A 96 -1.66 11.18 10.78
N TYR A 97 -1.04 10.06 10.38
CA TYR A 97 0.42 9.89 10.35
C TYR A 97 1.00 9.79 8.92
N ALA A 98 0.30 10.32 7.91
CA ALA A 98 0.70 10.17 6.51
C ALA A 98 2.15 10.60 6.24
N ASP A 99 2.53 11.81 6.66
CA ASP A 99 3.87 12.36 6.38
C ASP A 99 5.00 11.55 7.03
N GLN A 100 4.84 11.18 8.30
CA GLN A 100 5.80 10.35 9.04
C GLN A 100 6.00 8.98 8.35
N LEU A 101 4.90 8.32 7.97
CA LEU A 101 4.95 7.01 7.32
C LEU A 101 5.48 7.09 5.88
N ILE A 102 5.20 8.19 5.15
CA ILE A 102 5.80 8.46 3.84
C ILE A 102 7.32 8.57 3.97
N ALA A 103 7.82 9.33 4.96
CA ALA A 103 9.25 9.51 5.21
C ALA A 103 9.93 8.17 5.56
N ALA A 104 9.35 7.38 6.46
CA ALA A 104 9.85 6.06 6.83
C ALA A 104 10.01 5.12 5.62
N GLN A 105 8.99 5.05 4.75
CA GLN A 105 9.08 4.23 3.55
C GLN A 105 10.14 4.76 2.57
N ARG A 106 10.25 6.08 2.39
CA ARG A 106 11.27 6.68 1.51
C ARG A 106 12.69 6.29 1.96
N GLN A 107 12.94 6.29 3.26
CA GLN A 107 14.22 5.85 3.82
C GLN A 107 14.48 4.36 3.53
N ALA A 108 13.50 3.50 3.76
CA ALA A 108 13.63 2.06 3.49
C ALA A 108 13.90 1.75 2.01
N ILE A 109 13.26 2.48 1.09
CA ILE A 109 13.52 2.39 -0.36
C ILE A 109 14.96 2.78 -0.67
N LYS A 110 15.42 3.93 -0.16
CA LYS A 110 16.78 4.43 -0.41
C LYS A 110 17.85 3.45 0.09
N GLN A 111 17.57 2.78 1.20
CA GLN A 111 18.48 1.80 1.83
C GLN A 111 18.27 0.37 1.32
N GLN A 112 17.34 0.13 0.39
CA GLN A 112 17.00 -1.20 -0.13
C GLN A 112 16.64 -2.22 0.98
N GLN A 113 15.96 -1.76 2.04
CA GLN A 113 15.61 -2.60 3.19
C GLN A 113 14.47 -3.58 2.84
N GLY A 114 14.56 -4.81 3.34
CA GLY A 114 13.51 -5.82 3.23
C GLY A 114 12.95 -5.97 1.81
N ILE A 115 11.64 -5.78 1.65
CA ILE A 115 10.95 -5.89 0.35
C ILE A 115 11.52 -4.95 -0.71
N TRP A 116 12.17 -3.84 -0.35
CA TRP A 116 12.69 -2.86 -1.30
C TRP A 116 13.99 -3.29 -1.99
N GLY A 117 14.72 -4.24 -1.41
CA GLY A 117 15.92 -4.86 -2.01
C GLY A 117 15.64 -6.21 -2.69
N ASP A 118 14.48 -6.82 -2.45
CA ASP A 118 14.16 -8.15 -2.96
C ASP A 118 13.71 -8.10 -4.44
N LYS A 119 14.24 -9.03 -5.25
CA LYS A 119 13.95 -9.18 -6.69
C LYS A 119 12.46 -9.36 -6.98
N HIS A 120 11.70 -9.97 -6.07
CA HIS A 120 10.27 -10.24 -6.20
C HIS A 120 9.46 -8.94 -6.35
N TYR A 121 9.89 -7.89 -5.65
CA TYR A 121 9.23 -6.58 -5.62
C TYR A 121 9.92 -5.55 -6.53
N GLN A 122 10.72 -5.99 -7.50
CA GLN A 122 11.26 -5.06 -8.49
C GLN A 122 10.13 -4.47 -9.36
N PRO A 123 10.21 -3.18 -9.74
CA PRO A 123 9.21 -2.57 -10.60
C PRO A 123 9.06 -3.30 -11.94
N ARG A 124 7.80 -3.49 -12.36
CA ARG A 124 7.45 -4.16 -13.62
C ARG A 124 6.87 -3.18 -14.61
N LYS A 125 7.17 -3.32 -15.89
CA LYS A 125 6.57 -2.46 -16.92
C LYS A 125 5.11 -2.86 -17.13
N VAL A 126 4.20 -1.89 -17.25
CA VAL A 126 2.81 -2.17 -17.60
C VAL A 126 2.68 -2.86 -18.96
N SER A 127 3.66 -2.71 -19.85
CA SER A 127 3.71 -3.44 -21.12
C SER A 127 3.95 -4.94 -20.98
N SER A 128 4.41 -5.44 -19.83
CA SER A 128 4.62 -6.87 -19.57
C SER A 128 3.43 -7.54 -18.86
N LEU A 129 2.25 -6.89 -18.84
CA LEU A 129 1.05 -7.48 -18.24
C LEU A 129 0.63 -8.75 -18.98
N THR A 130 0.35 -9.80 -18.22
CA THR A 130 -0.25 -11.05 -18.68
C THR A 130 -1.47 -11.40 -17.82
N GLU A 131 -2.22 -12.44 -18.22
CA GLU A 131 -3.43 -12.91 -17.51
C GLU A 131 -3.25 -13.18 -16.01
N THR A 132 -2.04 -13.50 -15.56
CA THR A 132 -1.77 -13.85 -14.16
C THR A 132 -0.78 -12.91 -13.49
N ALA A 133 0.10 -12.25 -14.24
CA ALA A 133 1.20 -11.45 -13.68
C ALA A 133 0.78 -10.09 -13.08
N TYR A 134 -0.52 -9.77 -13.06
CA TYR A 134 -1.04 -8.53 -12.47
C TYR A 134 -1.47 -8.66 -10.99
N ARG A 135 -1.62 -9.89 -10.49
CA ARG A 135 -2.16 -10.17 -9.16
C ARG A 135 -1.19 -9.76 -8.06
N GLY A 136 -1.74 -9.43 -6.89
CA GLY A 136 -0.96 -9.02 -5.72
C GLY A 136 -0.57 -7.54 -5.71
N TRP A 137 0.12 -7.14 -4.65
CA TRP A 137 0.67 -5.79 -4.54
C TRP A 137 1.96 -5.70 -5.36
N GLN A 138 2.07 -4.69 -6.22
CA GLN A 138 3.22 -4.56 -7.11
C GLN A 138 3.62 -3.09 -7.32
N ARG A 139 4.80 -2.91 -7.91
CA ARG A 139 5.34 -1.62 -8.36
C ARG A 139 5.32 -1.61 -9.89
N TRP A 140 4.70 -0.61 -10.49
CA TRP A 140 4.45 -0.54 -11.92
C TRP A 140 5.15 0.65 -12.56
N LEU A 141 5.97 0.39 -13.57
CA LEU A 141 6.56 1.40 -14.44
C LEU A 141 5.62 1.68 -15.61
N LEU A 142 5.23 2.94 -15.78
CA LEU A 142 4.26 3.37 -16.77
C LEU A 142 4.39 4.85 -17.14
N THR A 143 3.71 5.23 -18.22
CA THR A 143 3.50 6.63 -18.61
C THR A 143 2.02 6.84 -18.85
N ALA A 144 1.38 7.75 -18.10
CA ALA A 144 0.03 8.19 -18.40
C ALA A 144 0.05 9.09 -19.63
N LYS A 145 -0.79 8.82 -20.64
CA LYS A 145 -0.81 9.52 -21.92
C LYS A 145 -1.92 10.56 -22.02
N SER A 146 -3.08 10.24 -21.47
CA SER A 146 -4.22 11.15 -21.49
C SER A 146 -5.05 11.02 -20.22
N ARG A 147 -5.88 12.05 -19.97
CA ARG A 147 -6.86 12.04 -18.90
C ARG A 147 -8.27 11.98 -19.48
N SER A 148 -9.11 11.17 -18.88
CA SER A 148 -10.57 11.19 -19.05
C SER A 148 -11.23 11.06 -17.68
N GLN A 149 -12.56 10.93 -17.65
CA GLN A 149 -13.32 10.81 -16.42
C GLN A 149 -14.55 9.94 -16.60
N THR A 150 -15.01 9.38 -15.50
CA THR A 150 -16.35 8.79 -15.35
C THR A 150 -17.15 9.63 -14.35
N ARG A 151 -18.32 9.14 -13.92
CA ARG A 151 -19.10 9.77 -12.86
C ARG A 151 -18.25 10.00 -11.60
N ASP A 152 -17.57 8.96 -11.12
CA ASP A 152 -16.93 8.95 -9.79
C ASP A 152 -15.38 9.00 -9.83
N TYR A 153 -14.77 8.85 -11.01
CA TYR A 153 -13.31 8.70 -11.13
C TYR A 153 -12.71 9.60 -12.19
N TRP A 154 -11.50 10.10 -11.91
CA TRP A 154 -10.52 10.49 -12.91
C TRP A 154 -9.80 9.26 -13.43
N ILE A 155 -9.60 9.20 -14.74
CA ILE A 155 -8.92 8.11 -15.43
C ILE A 155 -7.67 8.66 -16.10
N LEU A 156 -6.50 8.16 -15.73
CA LEU A 156 -5.26 8.42 -16.45
C LEU A 156 -4.96 7.21 -17.33
N LYS A 157 -5.18 7.34 -18.65
CA LYS A 157 -5.00 6.25 -19.60
C LYS A 157 -3.51 6.03 -19.85
N VAL A 158 -3.04 4.80 -19.68
CA VAL A 158 -1.64 4.40 -19.96
C VAL A 158 -1.55 3.85 -21.38
N ASN A 159 -2.44 2.92 -21.73
CA ASN A 159 -2.63 2.38 -23.07
C ASN A 159 -4.08 1.89 -23.22
N ASP A 160 -4.41 1.18 -24.30
CA ASP A 160 -5.78 0.70 -24.54
C ASP A 160 -6.27 -0.38 -23.58
N LYS A 161 -5.37 -0.96 -22.78
CA LYS A 161 -5.66 -2.01 -21.81
C LYS A 161 -5.41 -1.58 -20.36
N ALA A 162 -4.76 -0.46 -20.09
CA ALA A 162 -4.32 -0.10 -18.74
C ALA A 162 -4.59 1.37 -18.41
N SER A 163 -5.04 1.61 -17.18
CA SER A 163 -5.29 2.95 -16.65
C SER A 163 -5.01 3.06 -15.15
N LEU A 164 -4.77 4.29 -14.70
CA LEU A 164 -4.88 4.64 -13.28
C LEU A 164 -6.27 5.22 -13.03
N ARG A 165 -6.86 4.87 -11.89
CA ARG A 165 -8.12 5.42 -11.39
C ARG A 165 -7.87 6.19 -10.11
N ILE A 166 -8.37 7.40 -10.04
CA ILE A 166 -8.35 8.26 -8.84
C ILE A 166 -9.79 8.67 -8.55
N ALA A 167 -10.27 8.49 -7.32
CA ALA A 167 -11.63 8.89 -6.98
C ALA A 167 -11.74 10.43 -6.99
N LYS A 168 -12.81 10.98 -7.56
CA LYS A 168 -13.00 12.44 -7.60
C LYS A 168 -13.05 13.06 -6.21
N GLN A 169 -13.62 12.35 -5.24
CA GLN A 169 -13.66 12.75 -3.84
C GLN A 169 -12.26 12.92 -3.21
N GLN A 170 -11.23 12.30 -3.79
CA GLN A 170 -9.85 12.37 -3.29
C GLN A 170 -9.00 13.36 -4.08
N GLN A 171 -9.56 14.06 -5.07
CA GLN A 171 -8.81 14.93 -5.98
C GLN A 171 -7.95 15.96 -5.26
N ASP A 172 -8.44 16.53 -4.17
CA ASP A 172 -7.75 17.60 -3.44
C ASP A 172 -6.46 17.12 -2.74
N LEU A 173 -6.29 15.80 -2.59
CA LEU A 173 -5.04 15.22 -2.11
C LEU A 173 -3.96 15.19 -3.19
N PHE A 174 -4.31 15.30 -4.47
CA PHE A 174 -3.38 15.17 -5.58
C PHE A 174 -2.95 16.55 -6.11
N PRO A 175 -1.71 16.68 -6.61
CA PRO A 175 -1.39 17.81 -7.50
C PRO A 175 -2.28 17.76 -8.76
N PRO A 176 -2.30 18.83 -9.58
CA PRO A 176 -3.01 18.81 -10.86
C PRO A 176 -2.67 17.55 -11.64
N LEU A 177 -3.67 16.73 -11.98
CA LEU A 177 -3.43 15.39 -12.54
C LEU A 177 -2.68 15.43 -13.88
N GLU A 178 -2.77 16.55 -14.58
CA GLU A 178 -2.01 16.89 -15.78
C GLU A 178 -0.49 16.82 -15.54
N SER A 179 -0.02 17.07 -14.32
CA SER A 179 1.42 17.00 -13.97
C SER A 179 1.99 15.59 -14.09
N TYR A 180 1.14 14.56 -14.13
CA TYR A 180 1.54 13.17 -14.33
C TYR A 180 1.59 12.75 -15.80
N LEU A 181 1.00 13.54 -16.71
CA LEU A 181 0.91 13.16 -18.13
C LEU A 181 2.28 13.23 -18.79
N ASN A 182 2.57 12.23 -19.62
CA ASN A 182 3.80 12.06 -20.37
C ASN A 182 5.08 12.00 -19.52
N LYS A 183 4.95 11.77 -18.22
CA LYS A 183 6.07 11.51 -17.31
C LYS A 183 6.28 10.01 -17.12
N SER A 184 7.52 9.62 -16.85
CA SER A 184 7.84 8.28 -16.38
C SER A 184 7.41 8.16 -14.92
N LEU A 185 6.58 7.17 -14.61
CA LEU A 185 6.00 6.98 -13.28
C LEU A 185 6.33 5.59 -12.76
N GLU A 186 6.65 5.51 -11.47
CA GLU A 186 6.47 4.30 -10.68
C GLU A 186 5.17 4.44 -9.86
N VAL A 187 4.22 3.53 -10.05
CA VAL A 187 2.96 3.52 -9.30
C VAL A 187 2.82 2.22 -8.54
N ARG A 188 2.45 2.30 -7.27
CA ARG A 188 2.46 1.16 -6.34
C ARG A 188 1.05 0.81 -5.90
N GLY A 189 0.73 -0.47 -5.90
CA GLY A 189 -0.58 -0.95 -5.46
C GLY A 189 -1.05 -2.19 -6.20
N TRP A 190 -2.34 -2.45 -6.10
CA TRP A 190 -3.00 -3.61 -6.69
C TRP A 190 -3.58 -3.25 -8.06
N MET A 191 -3.19 -4.02 -9.07
CA MET A 191 -3.84 -3.98 -10.36
C MET A 191 -5.14 -4.82 -10.27
N SER A 192 -6.22 -4.28 -10.80
CA SER A 192 -7.50 -4.98 -10.98
C SER A 192 -7.74 -5.23 -12.46
N LYS A 193 -8.55 -6.25 -12.80
CA LYS A 193 -8.89 -6.58 -14.18
C LYS A 193 -10.41 -6.73 -14.33
N ARG A 194 -10.98 -6.16 -15.40
CA ARG A 194 -12.39 -6.36 -15.82
C ARG A 194 -12.44 -6.53 -17.34
N GLY A 195 -12.85 -7.70 -17.82
CA GLY A 195 -12.63 -8.05 -19.23
C GLY A 195 -11.13 -7.92 -19.55
N ASP A 196 -10.76 -7.29 -20.65
CA ASP A 196 -9.35 -7.05 -21.01
C ASP A 196 -8.74 -5.77 -20.42
N GLN A 197 -9.49 -5.05 -19.58
CA GLN A 197 -9.08 -3.77 -19.01
C GLN A 197 -8.45 -3.95 -17.64
N TYR A 198 -7.21 -3.50 -17.51
CA TYR A 198 -6.45 -3.40 -16.28
C TYR A 198 -6.56 -1.99 -15.70
N SER A 199 -6.73 -1.93 -14.38
CA SER A 199 -6.82 -0.66 -13.68
C SER A 199 -6.14 -0.72 -12.33
N LEU A 200 -5.30 0.27 -12.06
CA LEU A 200 -4.72 0.48 -10.73
C LEU A 200 -5.44 1.62 -10.03
N PHE A 201 -6.05 1.32 -8.87
CA PHE A 201 -6.74 2.32 -8.07
C PHE A 201 -5.75 3.02 -7.15
N VAL A 202 -5.55 4.32 -7.34
CA VAL A 202 -4.63 5.15 -6.58
C VAL A 202 -5.45 5.99 -5.59
N GLN A 203 -5.31 5.68 -4.31
CA GLN A 203 -6.10 6.33 -3.24
C GLN A 203 -5.43 7.57 -2.64
N HIS A 204 -4.13 7.73 -2.85
CA HIS A 204 -3.32 8.80 -2.29
C HIS A 204 -2.10 9.05 -3.21
N PRO A 205 -1.65 10.31 -3.42
CA PRO A 205 -0.52 10.62 -4.31
C PRO A 205 0.79 9.94 -3.89
N SER A 206 0.95 9.57 -2.61
CA SER A 206 2.15 8.87 -2.13
C SER A 206 2.39 7.53 -2.84
N ALA A 207 1.38 6.94 -3.47
CA ALA A 207 1.55 5.72 -4.27
C ALA A 207 2.20 5.98 -5.65
N ILE A 208 2.27 7.24 -6.11
CA ILE A 208 2.90 7.66 -7.37
C ILE A 208 4.26 8.30 -7.09
N ARG A 209 5.28 7.88 -7.82
CA ARG A 209 6.60 8.50 -7.86
C ARG A 209 6.93 8.91 -9.29
N LEU A 210 7.25 10.18 -9.50
CA LEU A 210 7.85 10.67 -10.74
C LEU A 210 9.27 10.10 -10.85
N LEU A 211 9.60 9.58 -12.02
CA LEU A 211 10.94 9.14 -12.39
C LEU A 211 11.51 10.21 -13.31
N ASP A 212 12.65 10.76 -12.92
CA ASP A 212 13.42 11.70 -13.73
C ASP A 212 13.98 11.02 -15.00
#